data_AF-A0A1H3KUU7-F1
#
_entry.id   AF-A0A1H3KUU7-F1
#
_cell.length_a   1.000
_cell.length_b   1.000
_cell.length_c   1.000
_cell.angle_alpha   90.00
_cell.angle_beta   90.00
_cell.angle_gamma   90.00
#
_symmetry.space_group_name_H-M   'P 1'
#
loop_
_entity.id
_entity.type
_entity.pdbx_description
1 polymer ?
#
loop_
_entity_poly.entity_id
_entity_poly.type
_entity_poly.pdbx_seq_one_letter_code
_entity_poly.pdbx_strand_id
1 'polypeptide(L)'
;MSADLVAAELSAHLVASGLTDPWTEVSGRTTRTLFSTDGELYEPARLRFHDELIDAALTEMQADQVGPLTAVITAGPPGAGKTTAVAGRAEFAGYRHIDADAFKDALLVESRDSGRLDQWMSHELSDGRPVSVRELSAFVHAESTAIANRMRQRSLQHQESVVIQGTLASTEHLEALLGDLDEHGYEALAVVRAEVPAQTAVRRSTDRWWTDRCRRHSGLGGRFVPPLVIEELYPSGEAVSRCSANADALRRRAEEYGWVVTLVDADAGR
;
A
#
# COMPACT_ATOMS: atom_id res chain seq x y z
N MET A 1 -7.45 28.20 6.79
CA MET A 1 -7.39 27.11 7.77
C MET A 1 -6.18 26.25 7.46
N SER A 2 -5.40 25.83 8.46
CA SER A 2 -4.14 25.09 8.22
C SER A 2 -4.42 23.61 7.95
N ALA A 3 -3.76 23.03 6.95
CA ALA A 3 -3.79 21.59 6.68
C ALA A 3 -3.36 20.78 7.90
N ASP A 4 -2.39 21.28 8.67
CA ASP A 4 -1.86 20.62 9.86
C ASP A 4 -2.90 20.48 10.98
N LEU A 5 -3.77 21.47 11.15
CA LEU A 5 -4.82 21.43 12.17
C LEU A 5 -5.84 20.33 11.85
N VAL A 6 -6.31 20.30 10.61
CA VAL A 6 -7.28 19.31 10.14
C VAL A 6 -6.66 17.90 10.13
N ALA A 7 -5.37 17.78 9.75
CA ALA A 7 -4.64 16.53 9.81
C ALA A 7 -4.51 16.01 11.25
N ALA A 8 -4.20 16.87 12.21
CA ALA A 8 -4.09 16.49 13.62
C ALA A 8 -5.44 16.02 14.19
N GLU A 9 -6.52 16.74 13.88
CA GLU A 9 -7.88 16.40 14.27
C GLU A 9 -8.33 15.06 13.66
N LEU A 10 -8.16 14.89 12.35
CA LEU A 10 -8.47 13.63 11.66
C LEU A 10 -7.65 12.47 12.22
N SER A 11 -6.35 12.68 12.47
CA SER A 11 -5.49 11.67 13.10
C SER A 11 -6.03 11.25 14.47
N ALA A 12 -6.40 12.20 15.32
CA ALA A 12 -6.97 11.91 16.63
C ALA A 12 -8.30 11.15 16.53
N HIS A 13 -9.17 11.52 15.59
CA HIS A 13 -10.42 10.82 15.33
C HIS A 13 -10.20 9.37 14.89
N LEU A 14 -9.25 9.12 13.98
CA LEU A 14 -8.92 7.77 13.50
C LEU A 14 -8.34 6.90 14.63
N VAL A 15 -7.47 7.45 15.48
CA VAL A 15 -6.93 6.74 16.65
C VAL A 15 -8.05 6.37 17.62
N ALA A 16 -8.91 7.34 17.99
CA ALA A 16 -10.05 7.09 18.87
C ALA A 16 -11.03 6.06 18.28
N SER A 17 -11.11 5.98 16.96
CA SER A 17 -11.93 5.03 16.21
C SER A 17 -11.25 3.67 15.98
N GLY A 18 -10.00 3.47 16.43
CA GLY A 18 -9.26 2.24 16.19
C GLY A 18 -8.96 1.97 14.71
N LEU A 19 -8.84 3.02 13.90
CA LEU A 19 -8.62 2.96 12.45
C LEU A 19 -7.17 3.31 12.07
N THR A 20 -6.22 3.09 12.96
CA THR A 20 -4.79 3.30 12.69
C THR A 20 -3.99 2.01 12.66
N ASP A 21 -4.51 0.92 13.23
CA ASP A 21 -3.94 -0.41 13.13
C ASP A 21 -4.76 -1.25 12.13
N PRO A 22 -4.26 -1.42 10.88
CA PRO A 22 -4.98 -2.18 9.86
C PRO A 22 -4.97 -3.70 10.13
N TRP A 23 -4.16 -4.18 11.07
CA TRP A 23 -4.02 -5.60 11.40
C TRP A 23 -4.69 -5.96 12.73
N THR A 24 -5.41 -5.02 13.33
CA THR A 24 -6.12 -5.24 14.59
C THR A 24 -7.07 -6.45 14.51
N GLU A 25 -7.13 -7.22 15.59
CA GLU A 25 -8.08 -8.33 15.78
C GLU A 25 -9.42 -7.86 16.38
N VAL A 26 -9.58 -6.55 16.61
CA VAL A 26 -10.84 -6.00 17.10
C VAL A 26 -11.90 -6.11 15.99
N SER A 27 -12.98 -6.83 16.28
CA SER A 27 -14.09 -7.03 15.35
C SER A 27 -14.68 -5.70 14.88
N GLY A 28 -14.94 -5.60 13.57
CA GLY A 28 -15.56 -4.43 12.94
C GLY A 28 -14.66 -3.21 12.81
N ARG A 29 -13.36 -3.30 13.18
CA ARG A 29 -12.38 -2.21 12.97
C ARG A 29 -11.64 -2.31 11.63
N THR A 30 -11.74 -3.45 10.96
CA THR A 30 -11.27 -3.64 9.60
C THR A 30 -12.28 -4.49 8.83
N THR A 31 -12.27 -4.37 7.52
CA THR A 31 -13.02 -5.28 6.64
C THR A 31 -12.53 -6.72 6.74
N ARG A 32 -11.25 -6.95 7.06
CA ARG A 32 -10.72 -8.29 7.37
C ARG A 32 -11.48 -8.92 8.53
N THR A 33 -11.57 -8.25 9.68
CA THR A 33 -12.26 -8.79 10.86
C THR A 33 -13.78 -8.76 10.74
N LEU A 34 -14.32 -8.03 9.76
CA LEU A 34 -15.74 -8.02 9.44
C LEU A 34 -16.17 -9.20 8.57
N PHE A 35 -15.35 -9.57 7.58
CA PHE A 35 -15.70 -10.56 6.57
C PHE A 35 -14.92 -11.87 6.69
N SER A 36 -14.03 -11.99 7.68
CA SER A 36 -13.34 -13.23 8.06
C SER A 36 -13.76 -13.61 9.47
N THR A 37 -14.88 -14.34 9.58
CA THR A 37 -15.57 -14.62 10.84
C THR A 37 -14.73 -15.46 11.82
N ASP A 38 -13.90 -16.36 11.28
CA ASP A 38 -12.99 -17.22 12.04
C ASP A 38 -11.53 -16.73 11.98
N GLY A 39 -11.29 -15.56 11.37
CA GLY A 39 -9.95 -14.99 11.14
C GLY A 39 -9.15 -15.67 10.03
N GLU A 40 -9.56 -16.86 9.57
CA GLU A 40 -8.82 -17.65 8.60
C GLU A 40 -9.20 -17.37 7.13
N LEU A 41 -10.51 -17.30 6.83
CA LEU A 41 -11.00 -17.18 5.45
C LEU A 41 -12.14 -16.16 5.34
N TYR A 42 -12.08 -15.37 4.27
CA TYR A 42 -13.16 -14.48 3.91
C TYR A 42 -14.43 -15.26 3.51
N GLU A 43 -15.58 -14.70 3.83
CA GLU A 43 -16.88 -15.24 3.41
C GLU A 43 -16.94 -15.48 1.89
N PRO A 44 -17.63 -16.53 1.41
CA PRO A 44 -17.65 -16.89 -0.03
C PRO A 44 -18.11 -15.76 -0.95
N ALA A 45 -19.05 -14.92 -0.50
CA ALA A 45 -19.49 -13.76 -1.28
C ALA A 45 -18.39 -12.70 -1.40
N ARG A 46 -17.60 -12.51 -0.34
CA ARG A 46 -16.48 -11.57 -0.32
C ARG A 46 -15.33 -12.06 -1.19
N LEU A 47 -15.04 -13.37 -1.17
CA LEU A 47 -14.05 -13.96 -2.07
C LEU A 47 -14.41 -13.82 -3.55
N ARG A 48 -15.69 -13.93 -3.92
CA ARG A 48 -16.14 -13.66 -5.30
C ARG A 48 -15.91 -12.20 -5.68
N PHE A 49 -16.20 -11.26 -4.77
CA PHE A 49 -15.90 -9.85 -5.01
C PHE A 49 -14.39 -9.62 -5.18
N HIS A 50 -13.55 -10.27 -4.38
CA HIS A 50 -12.09 -10.24 -4.59
C HIS A 50 -11.70 -10.74 -5.97
N ASP A 51 -12.31 -11.83 -6.44
CA ASP A 51 -12.06 -12.38 -7.78
C ASP A 51 -12.44 -11.40 -8.88
N GLU A 52 -13.61 -10.74 -8.77
CA GLU A 52 -14.04 -9.71 -9.72
C GLU A 52 -13.04 -8.54 -9.78
N LEU A 53 -12.52 -8.09 -8.64
CA LEU A 53 -11.51 -7.03 -8.59
C LEU A 53 -10.17 -7.45 -9.22
N ILE A 54 -9.74 -8.69 -8.97
CA ILE A 54 -8.49 -9.23 -9.53
C ILE A 54 -8.64 -9.39 -11.05
N ASP A 55 -9.75 -9.96 -11.52
CA ASP A 55 -10.00 -10.17 -12.94
C ASP A 55 -10.08 -8.84 -13.71
N ALA A 56 -10.71 -7.82 -13.11
CA ALA A 56 -10.73 -6.47 -13.65
C ALA A 56 -9.30 -5.89 -13.76
N ALA A 57 -8.49 -5.99 -12.70
CA ALA A 57 -7.11 -5.48 -12.70
C ALA A 57 -6.19 -6.23 -13.69
N LEU A 58 -6.37 -7.54 -13.85
CA LEU A 58 -5.64 -8.34 -14.83
C LEU A 58 -6.06 -8.02 -16.27
N THR A 59 -7.29 -7.58 -16.49
CA THR A 59 -7.79 -7.19 -17.81
C THR A 59 -7.31 -5.78 -18.20
N GLU A 60 -7.29 -4.84 -17.26
CA GLU A 60 -6.89 -3.44 -17.50
C GLU A 60 -5.45 -3.31 -17.98
N MET A 61 -4.58 -4.21 -17.51
CA MET A 61 -3.17 -4.19 -17.85
C MET A 61 -2.77 -5.59 -18.28
N GLN A 62 -2.24 -5.75 -19.47
CA GLN A 62 -1.61 -7.01 -19.88
C GLN A 62 -0.11 -6.89 -19.60
N ALA A 63 0.49 -7.92 -19.03
CA ALA A 63 1.93 -7.96 -18.87
C ALA A 63 2.56 -8.37 -20.20
N ASP A 64 3.53 -7.58 -20.65
CA ASP A 64 4.35 -7.90 -21.80
C ASP A 64 5.61 -8.60 -21.29
N GLN A 65 5.60 -9.93 -21.29
CA GLN A 65 6.76 -10.69 -20.85
C GLN A 65 7.85 -10.68 -21.93
N VAL A 66 8.92 -9.92 -21.68
CA VAL A 66 10.10 -9.84 -22.54
C VAL A 66 11.35 -10.04 -21.69
N GLY A 67 12.14 -11.07 -21.99
CA GLY A 67 13.38 -11.38 -21.27
C GLY A 67 13.16 -12.28 -20.03
N PRO A 68 14.16 -12.34 -19.13
CA PRO A 68 14.08 -13.17 -17.92
C PRO A 68 13.05 -12.64 -16.93
N LEU A 69 12.46 -13.54 -16.13
CA LEU A 69 11.51 -13.19 -15.07
C LEU A 69 12.17 -12.29 -14.04
N THR A 70 11.66 -11.07 -13.93
CA THR A 70 12.19 -10.06 -13.01
C THR A 70 11.11 -9.63 -12.03
N ALA A 71 11.44 -9.64 -10.75
CA ALA A 71 10.63 -9.02 -9.71
C ALA A 71 11.17 -7.63 -9.39
N VAL A 72 10.30 -6.63 -9.35
CA VAL A 72 10.62 -5.27 -8.90
C VAL A 72 9.89 -5.03 -7.60
N ILE A 73 10.58 -4.68 -6.53
CA ILE A 73 9.98 -4.41 -5.21
C ILE A 73 10.26 -2.96 -4.83
N THR A 74 9.23 -2.21 -4.46
CA THR A 74 9.42 -0.86 -3.94
C THR A 74 9.61 -0.85 -2.43
N ALA A 75 10.48 0.06 -1.96
CA ALA A 75 10.78 0.24 -0.54
C ALA A 75 10.79 1.72 -0.20
N GLY A 76 10.17 2.11 0.91
CA GLY A 76 10.16 3.48 1.39
C GLY A 76 8.86 3.89 2.06
N PRO A 77 8.89 4.89 2.94
CA PRO A 77 7.70 5.36 3.65
C PRO A 77 6.66 6.00 2.72
N PRO A 78 5.39 6.13 3.14
CA PRO A 78 4.43 7.00 2.48
C PRO A 78 4.99 8.42 2.31
N GLY A 79 4.77 9.05 1.15
CA GLY A 79 5.34 10.37 0.84
C GLY A 79 6.79 10.38 0.34
N ALA A 80 7.48 9.24 0.30
CA ALA A 80 8.87 9.16 -0.19
C ALA A 80 9.03 9.28 -1.72
N GLY A 81 7.97 9.02 -2.51
CA GLY A 81 8.01 9.15 -3.97
C GLY A 81 8.19 7.84 -4.76
N LYS A 82 7.97 6.68 -4.14
CA LYS A 82 8.10 5.35 -4.76
C LYS A 82 7.38 5.22 -6.11
N THR A 83 6.12 5.64 -6.19
CA THR A 83 5.32 5.53 -7.42
C THR A 83 5.95 6.31 -8.57
N THR A 84 6.46 7.52 -8.32
CA THR A 84 7.17 8.33 -9.31
C THR A 84 8.48 7.67 -9.73
N ALA A 85 9.21 7.09 -8.80
CA ALA A 85 10.47 6.39 -9.07
C ALA A 85 10.29 5.18 -9.99
N VAL A 86 9.20 4.43 -9.82
CA VAL A 86 8.83 3.32 -10.71
C VAL A 86 8.30 3.84 -12.05
N ALA A 87 7.38 4.81 -12.05
CA ALA A 87 6.75 5.31 -13.28
C ALA A 87 7.75 5.99 -14.23
N GLY A 88 8.85 6.53 -13.70
CA GLY A 88 9.94 7.11 -14.50
C GLY A 88 10.79 6.09 -15.26
N ARG A 89 10.53 4.78 -15.13
CA ARG A 89 11.36 3.70 -15.66
C ARG A 89 10.63 2.90 -16.73
N ALA A 90 11.00 3.15 -17.98
CA ALA A 90 10.40 2.50 -19.14
C ALA A 90 10.60 0.97 -19.13
N GLU A 91 11.68 0.49 -18.51
CA GLU A 91 11.96 -0.94 -18.36
C GLU A 91 10.91 -1.69 -17.52
N PHE A 92 10.16 -0.99 -16.65
CA PHE A 92 9.13 -1.59 -15.81
C PHE A 92 7.70 -1.35 -16.36
N ALA A 93 7.56 -0.66 -17.49
CA ALA A 93 6.27 -0.29 -18.03
C ALA A 93 5.43 -1.49 -18.50
N GLY A 94 6.08 -2.54 -19.02
CA GLY A 94 5.41 -3.78 -19.45
C GLY A 94 5.20 -4.81 -18.34
N TYR A 95 5.66 -4.54 -17.12
CA TYR A 95 5.55 -5.49 -16.02
C TYR A 95 4.17 -5.42 -15.36
N ARG A 96 3.81 -6.51 -14.69
CA ARG A 96 2.62 -6.61 -13.87
C ARG A 96 2.76 -5.77 -12.58
N HIS A 97 2.21 -4.56 -12.56
CA HIS A 97 2.06 -3.74 -11.34
C HIS A 97 1.01 -4.33 -10.40
N ILE A 98 1.45 -4.63 -9.18
CA ILE A 98 0.65 -5.15 -8.07
C ILE A 98 0.73 -4.13 -6.96
N ASP A 99 -0.38 -3.41 -6.71
CA ASP A 99 -0.49 -2.38 -5.68
C ASP A 99 -1.78 -2.59 -4.89
N ALA A 100 -1.66 -2.79 -3.57
CA ALA A 100 -2.80 -2.89 -2.68
C ALA A 100 -3.66 -1.60 -2.71
N ASP A 101 -3.06 -0.43 -2.90
CA ASP A 101 -3.79 0.84 -2.97
C ASP A 101 -4.75 0.92 -4.16
N ALA A 102 -4.54 0.12 -5.23
CA ALA A 102 -5.42 0.06 -6.38
C ALA A 102 -6.80 -0.53 -6.04
N PHE A 103 -6.88 -1.43 -5.06
CA PHE A 103 -8.13 -2.10 -4.69
C PHE A 103 -8.95 -1.31 -3.65
N LYS A 104 -8.32 -0.37 -2.93
CA LYS A 104 -8.96 0.31 -1.79
C LYS A 104 -10.20 1.09 -2.17
N ASP A 105 -10.22 1.72 -3.33
CA ASP A 105 -11.38 2.54 -3.73
C ASP A 105 -12.63 1.69 -3.93
N ALA A 106 -12.51 0.51 -4.55
CA ALA A 106 -13.65 -0.41 -4.72
C ALA A 106 -14.15 -0.94 -3.37
N LEU A 107 -13.23 -1.32 -2.47
CA LEU A 107 -13.57 -1.79 -1.13
C LEU A 107 -14.26 -0.70 -0.29
N LEU A 108 -13.76 0.54 -0.38
CA LEU A 108 -14.32 1.70 0.33
C LEU A 108 -15.69 2.10 -0.23
N VAL A 109 -15.87 2.07 -1.55
CA VAL A 109 -17.15 2.35 -2.21
C VAL A 109 -18.19 1.33 -1.77
N GLU A 110 -17.88 0.03 -1.80
CA GLU A 110 -18.80 -1.01 -1.32
C GLU A 110 -19.14 -0.84 0.17
N SER A 111 -18.13 -0.51 1.00
CA SER A 111 -18.33 -0.28 2.43
C SER A 111 -19.22 0.93 2.71
N ARG A 112 -19.03 2.01 1.94
CA ARG A 112 -19.86 3.21 2.00
C ARG A 112 -21.29 2.91 1.57
N ASP A 113 -21.47 2.26 0.42
CA ASP A 113 -22.79 2.02 -0.17
C ASP A 113 -23.63 1.05 0.70
N SER A 114 -22.96 0.24 1.51
CA SER A 114 -23.58 -0.60 2.53
C SER A 114 -23.76 0.08 3.90
N GLY A 115 -23.48 1.39 4.02
CA GLY A 115 -23.63 2.18 5.25
C GLY A 115 -22.61 1.90 6.35
N ARG A 116 -21.55 1.12 6.08
CA ARG A 116 -20.58 0.70 7.10
C ARG A 116 -19.64 1.84 7.54
N LEU A 117 -19.51 2.87 6.71
CA LEU A 117 -18.65 4.02 6.98
C LEU A 117 -19.38 5.19 7.66
N ASP A 118 -20.71 5.15 7.74
CA ASP A 118 -21.56 6.28 8.14
C ASP A 118 -21.17 6.86 9.50
N GLN A 119 -20.88 5.98 10.47
CA GLN A 119 -20.50 6.37 11.83
C GLN A 119 -19.23 7.24 11.91
N TRP A 120 -18.32 7.12 10.93
CA TRP A 120 -17.10 7.91 10.87
C TRP A 120 -17.27 9.11 9.92
N MET A 121 -17.97 8.91 8.80
CA MET A 121 -18.23 9.96 7.82
C MET A 121 -19.13 11.09 8.35
N SER A 122 -19.93 10.86 9.39
CA SER A 122 -20.72 11.91 10.02
C SER A 122 -19.90 12.90 10.87
N HIS A 123 -18.62 12.61 11.12
CA HIS A 123 -17.76 13.50 11.90
C HIS A 123 -17.32 14.70 11.06
N GLU A 124 -17.73 15.91 11.45
CA GLU A 124 -17.25 17.16 10.84
C GLU A 124 -15.90 17.54 11.41
N LEU A 125 -14.94 17.83 10.53
CA LEU A 125 -13.65 18.40 10.91
C LEU A 125 -13.73 19.92 10.99
N SER A 126 -12.70 20.54 11.58
CA SER A 126 -12.57 21.99 11.72
C SER A 126 -12.68 22.77 10.40
N ASP A 127 -12.44 22.13 9.24
CA ASP A 127 -12.64 22.72 7.91
C ASP A 127 -14.09 22.80 7.43
N GLY A 128 -15.03 22.43 8.30
CA GLY A 128 -16.47 22.43 8.03
C GLY A 128 -16.86 21.37 7.01
N ARG A 129 -16.01 20.36 6.79
CA ARG A 129 -16.28 19.23 5.91
C ARG A 129 -16.24 17.93 6.71
N PRO A 130 -17.09 16.95 6.38
CA PRO A 130 -17.04 15.64 7.01
C PRO A 130 -15.73 14.89 6.71
N VAL A 131 -15.48 13.83 7.47
CA VAL A 131 -14.51 12.79 7.09
C VAL A 131 -14.89 12.20 5.73
N SER A 132 -13.94 12.14 4.82
CA SER A 132 -14.10 11.63 3.46
C SER A 132 -13.83 10.12 3.39
N VAL A 133 -14.40 9.47 2.40
CA VAL A 133 -14.30 8.01 2.19
C VAL A 133 -12.84 7.51 2.20
N ARG A 134 -11.95 8.14 1.44
CA ARG A 134 -10.53 7.75 1.34
C ARG A 134 -9.72 8.04 2.60
N GLU A 135 -10.23 8.84 3.54
CA GLU A 135 -9.57 9.06 4.82
C GLU A 135 -9.71 7.85 5.75
N LEU A 136 -10.64 6.95 5.43
CA LEU A 136 -10.87 5.68 6.12
C LEU A 136 -10.10 4.52 5.46
N SER A 137 -9.08 4.80 4.64
CA SER A 137 -8.32 3.78 3.88
C SER A 137 -7.71 2.67 4.75
N ALA A 138 -7.43 2.93 6.02
CA ALA A 138 -6.94 1.92 6.96
C ALA A 138 -7.96 0.80 7.21
N PHE A 139 -9.26 1.11 7.18
CA PHE A 139 -10.36 0.15 7.37
C PHE A 139 -10.33 -1.00 6.35
N VAL A 140 -9.83 -0.73 5.14
CA VAL A 140 -9.74 -1.71 4.03
C VAL A 140 -8.32 -2.19 3.75
N HIS A 141 -7.34 -1.76 4.55
CA HIS A 141 -5.93 -1.97 4.22
C HIS A 141 -5.56 -3.45 4.21
N ALA A 142 -5.83 -4.19 5.29
CA ALA A 142 -5.50 -5.62 5.35
C ALA A 142 -6.18 -6.44 4.24
N GLU A 143 -7.43 -6.13 3.94
CA GLU A 143 -8.16 -6.77 2.85
C GLU A 143 -7.56 -6.46 1.48
N SER A 144 -7.20 -5.19 1.22
CA SER A 144 -6.52 -4.81 -0.03
C SER A 144 -5.18 -5.51 -0.22
N THR A 145 -4.43 -5.74 0.87
CA THR A 145 -3.18 -6.50 0.85
C THR A 145 -3.43 -7.98 0.55
N ALA A 146 -4.50 -8.57 1.11
CA ALA A 146 -4.88 -9.95 0.80
C ALA A 146 -5.25 -10.13 -0.70
N ILE A 147 -5.99 -9.18 -1.28
CA ILE A 147 -6.33 -9.17 -2.70
C ILE A 147 -5.07 -9.04 -3.57
N ALA A 148 -4.19 -8.09 -3.24
CA ALA A 148 -2.92 -7.90 -3.96
C ALA A 148 -2.01 -9.13 -3.89
N ASN A 149 -1.95 -9.80 -2.74
CA ASN A 149 -1.21 -11.06 -2.59
C ASN A 149 -1.80 -12.17 -3.48
N ARG A 150 -3.13 -12.28 -3.58
CA ARG A 150 -3.79 -13.25 -4.45
C ARG A 150 -3.56 -12.94 -5.93
N MET A 151 -3.59 -11.67 -6.32
CA MET A 151 -3.21 -11.22 -7.67
C MET A 151 -1.75 -11.57 -7.97
N ARG A 152 -0.83 -11.33 -7.02
CA ARG A 152 0.58 -11.74 -7.14
C ARG A 152 0.69 -13.21 -7.47
N GLN A 153 0.08 -14.10 -6.69
CA GLN A 153 0.15 -15.54 -6.94
C GLN A 153 -0.31 -15.92 -8.35
N ARG A 154 -1.42 -15.35 -8.84
CA ARG A 154 -1.87 -15.60 -10.22
C ARG A 154 -0.83 -15.13 -11.24
N SER A 155 -0.24 -13.96 -11.05
CA SER A 155 0.79 -13.43 -11.93
C SER A 155 2.09 -14.23 -11.94
N LEU A 156 2.51 -14.77 -10.77
CA LEU A 156 3.65 -15.69 -10.70
C LEU A 156 3.36 -17.00 -11.46
N GLN A 157 2.15 -17.56 -11.30
CA GLN A 157 1.71 -18.75 -12.03
C GLN A 157 1.67 -18.54 -13.55
N HIS A 158 1.39 -17.32 -13.99
CA HIS A 158 1.44 -16.93 -15.40
C HIS A 158 2.84 -16.53 -15.88
N GLN A 159 3.86 -16.59 -15.00
CA GLN A 159 5.24 -16.23 -15.31
C GLN A 159 5.33 -14.81 -15.92
N GLU A 160 4.69 -13.84 -15.27
CA GLU A 160 4.75 -12.43 -15.64
C GLU A 160 5.88 -11.73 -14.84
N SER A 161 6.73 -10.89 -15.44
CA SER A 161 7.57 -10.00 -14.63
C SER A 161 6.68 -9.04 -13.82
N VAL A 162 6.99 -8.84 -12.53
CA VAL A 162 6.09 -8.14 -11.59
C VAL A 162 6.73 -6.89 -10.99
N VAL A 163 5.91 -5.88 -10.70
CA VAL A 163 6.25 -4.73 -9.85
C VAL A 163 5.36 -4.78 -8.62
N ILE A 164 5.93 -5.12 -7.47
CA ILE A 164 5.24 -5.24 -6.19
C ILE A 164 5.43 -3.91 -5.43
N GLN A 165 4.35 -3.13 -5.36
CA GLN A 165 4.32 -1.86 -4.64
C GLN A 165 4.12 -2.09 -3.15
N GLY A 166 5.00 -1.51 -2.32
CA GLY A 166 4.90 -1.62 -0.87
C GLY A 166 5.81 -0.62 -0.16
N THR A 167 5.67 -0.54 1.16
CA THR A 167 6.63 0.22 1.99
C THR A 167 7.86 -0.62 2.32
N LEU A 168 7.74 -1.95 2.33
CA LEU A 168 8.74 -2.87 2.87
C LEU A 168 9.04 -2.62 4.35
N ALA A 169 8.01 -2.28 5.14
CA ALA A 169 8.17 -1.92 6.56
C ALA A 169 8.39 -3.11 7.51
N SER A 170 8.05 -4.34 7.10
CA SER A 170 8.28 -5.58 7.87
C SER A 170 9.11 -6.56 7.05
N THR A 171 9.94 -7.35 7.73
CA THR A 171 10.73 -8.44 7.14
C THR A 171 10.04 -9.80 7.23
N GLU A 172 8.94 -9.91 7.97
CA GLU A 172 8.29 -11.20 8.32
C GLU A 172 7.88 -12.02 7.10
N HIS A 173 7.57 -11.35 5.99
CA HIS A 173 7.11 -12.00 4.76
C HIS A 173 8.18 -12.04 3.66
N LEU A 174 9.42 -11.62 3.92
CA LEU A 174 10.47 -11.61 2.89
C LEU A 174 10.87 -13.01 2.44
N GLU A 175 11.06 -13.93 3.38
CA GLU A 175 11.46 -15.31 3.05
C GLU A 175 10.35 -16.02 2.27
N ALA A 176 9.09 -15.83 2.66
CA ALA A 176 7.95 -16.36 1.91
C ALA A 176 7.85 -15.75 0.51
N LEU A 177 8.07 -14.44 0.37
CA LEU A 177 8.07 -13.78 -0.94
C LEU A 177 9.19 -14.27 -1.85
N LEU A 178 10.42 -14.41 -1.32
CA LEU A 178 11.55 -14.93 -2.09
C LEU A 178 11.33 -16.39 -2.46
N GLY A 179 10.82 -17.21 -1.54
CA GLY A 179 10.44 -18.59 -1.81
C GLY A 179 9.40 -18.71 -2.93
N ASP A 180 8.30 -17.93 -2.84
CA ASP A 180 7.27 -17.89 -3.88
C ASP A 180 7.87 -17.55 -5.26
N LEU A 181 8.76 -16.56 -5.31
CA LEU A 181 9.41 -16.12 -6.54
C LEU A 181 10.40 -17.18 -7.08
N ASP A 182 11.20 -17.81 -6.21
CA ASP A 182 12.15 -18.87 -6.58
C ASP A 182 11.41 -20.09 -7.16
N GLU A 183 10.33 -20.51 -6.50
CA GLU A 183 9.47 -21.61 -6.96
C GLU A 183 8.87 -21.38 -8.35
N HIS A 184 8.68 -20.11 -8.75
CA HIS A 184 8.17 -19.73 -10.07
C HIS A 184 9.27 -19.35 -11.08
N GLY A 185 10.54 -19.52 -10.72
CA GLY A 185 11.68 -19.38 -11.64
C GLY A 185 12.16 -17.94 -11.85
N TYR A 186 11.92 -17.04 -10.88
CA TYR A 186 12.55 -15.72 -10.90
C TYR A 186 14.01 -15.84 -10.49
N GLU A 187 14.89 -15.18 -11.25
CA GLU A 187 16.33 -15.15 -10.98
C GLU A 187 16.87 -13.72 -10.92
N ALA A 188 16.01 -12.72 -11.10
CA ALA A 188 16.35 -11.30 -11.11
C ALA A 188 15.44 -10.49 -10.19
N LEU A 189 16.05 -9.64 -9.38
CA LEU A 189 15.36 -8.73 -8.46
C LEU A 189 15.85 -7.30 -8.66
N ALA A 190 14.93 -6.36 -8.83
CA ALA A 190 15.20 -4.93 -8.71
C ALA A 190 14.52 -4.39 -7.44
N VAL A 191 15.28 -3.69 -6.60
CA VAL A 191 14.74 -3.01 -5.41
C VAL A 191 14.75 -1.51 -5.65
N VAL A 192 13.57 -0.91 -5.80
CA VAL A 192 13.41 0.55 -5.98
C VAL A 192 13.17 1.19 -4.63
N ARG A 193 14.23 1.76 -4.07
CA ARG A 193 14.23 2.41 -2.76
C ARG A 193 14.03 3.91 -2.92
N ALA A 194 13.06 4.46 -2.19
CA ALA A 194 12.86 5.89 -2.03
C ALA A 194 12.95 6.26 -0.55
N GLU A 195 13.91 7.09 -0.18
CA GLU A 195 14.19 7.48 1.20
C GLU A 195 14.20 9.00 1.34
N VAL A 196 13.53 9.50 2.36
CA VAL A 196 13.50 10.93 2.73
C VAL A 196 13.45 11.05 4.26
N PRO A 197 13.85 12.18 4.86
CA PRO A 197 13.66 12.40 6.29
C PRO A 197 12.17 12.31 6.70
N ALA A 198 11.89 11.84 7.92
CA ALA A 198 10.53 11.68 8.44
C ALA A 198 9.65 12.92 8.26
N GLN A 199 10.17 14.10 8.61
CA GLN A 199 9.47 15.37 8.46
C GLN A 199 9.07 15.65 7.00
N THR A 200 9.92 15.28 6.04
CA THR A 200 9.64 15.44 4.62
C THR A 200 8.58 14.44 4.15
N ALA A 201 8.63 13.18 4.62
CA ALA A 201 7.61 12.16 4.33
C ALA A 201 6.22 12.59 4.85
N VAL A 202 6.15 13.03 6.11
CA VAL A 202 4.92 13.55 6.73
C VAL A 202 4.39 14.74 5.93
N ARG A 203 5.22 15.77 5.70
CA ARG A 203 4.81 16.97 4.94
C ARG A 203 4.26 16.61 3.56
N ARG A 204 4.99 15.81 2.77
CA ARG A 204 4.57 15.40 1.42
C ARG A 204 3.27 14.59 1.43
N SER A 205 3.10 13.71 2.42
CA SER A 205 1.88 12.92 2.58
C SER A 205 0.68 13.82 2.91
N THR A 206 0.84 14.73 3.88
CA THR A 206 -0.18 15.71 4.28
C THR A 206 -0.53 16.66 3.14
N ASP A 207 0.44 17.22 2.43
CA ASP A 207 0.21 18.13 1.30
C ASP A 207 -0.59 17.46 0.18
N ARG A 208 -0.23 16.20 -0.15
CA ARG A 208 -0.96 15.40 -1.16
C ARG A 208 -2.40 15.15 -0.72
N TRP A 209 -2.60 14.69 0.51
CA TRP A 209 -3.94 14.47 1.07
C TRP A 209 -4.77 15.76 1.05
N TRP A 210 -4.20 16.87 1.54
CA TRP A 210 -4.89 18.15 1.64
C TRP A 210 -5.31 18.68 0.26
N THR A 211 -4.42 18.56 -0.73
CA THR A 211 -4.71 18.91 -2.12
C THR A 211 -5.91 18.13 -2.65
N ASP A 212 -5.94 16.82 -2.44
CA ASP A 212 -7.01 15.96 -2.94
C ASP A 212 -8.32 16.10 -2.14
N ARG A 213 -8.26 16.32 -0.82
CA ARG A 213 -9.42 16.67 0.01
C ARG A 213 -10.03 18.00 -0.40
N CYS A 214 -9.19 18.98 -0.78
CA CYS A 214 -9.64 20.29 -1.24
C CYS A 214 -10.32 20.22 -2.62
N ARG A 215 -9.92 19.28 -3.49
CA ARG A 215 -10.50 19.09 -4.82
C ARG A 215 -11.94 18.57 -4.72
N ARG A 216 -12.89 19.32 -5.29
CA ARG A 216 -14.32 18.98 -5.27
C ARG A 216 -14.74 17.82 -6.18
N HIS A 217 -13.84 17.27 -6.99
CA HIS A 217 -14.22 16.44 -8.15
C HIS A 217 -14.11 14.93 -7.96
N SER A 218 -13.41 14.42 -6.94
CA SER A 218 -13.19 12.97 -6.82
C SER A 218 -14.31 12.21 -6.12
N GLY A 219 -15.25 12.89 -5.43
CA GLY A 219 -16.33 12.28 -4.64
C GLY A 219 -15.88 11.46 -3.42
N LEU A 220 -14.63 10.97 -3.41
CA LEU A 220 -14.05 10.09 -2.38
C LEU A 220 -13.05 10.81 -1.46
N GLY A 221 -12.59 12.02 -1.82
CA GLY A 221 -11.59 12.79 -1.07
C GLY A 221 -10.15 12.36 -1.31
N GLY A 222 -9.24 12.75 -0.42
CA GLY A 222 -7.82 12.39 -0.43
C GLY A 222 -7.51 11.19 0.46
N ARG A 223 -6.48 10.39 0.12
CA ARG A 223 -5.99 9.32 1.00
C ARG A 223 -5.12 9.92 2.10
N PHE A 224 -5.62 9.85 3.34
CA PHE A 224 -4.91 10.29 4.53
C PHE A 224 -4.06 9.16 5.11
N VAL A 225 -2.83 9.48 5.51
CA VAL A 225 -1.99 8.59 6.32
C VAL A 225 -1.62 9.38 7.58
N PRO A 226 -2.02 8.94 8.78
CA PRO A 226 -1.70 9.64 10.02
C PRO A 226 -0.18 9.86 10.17
N PRO A 227 0.27 11.05 10.61
CA PRO A 227 1.69 11.32 10.83
C PRO A 227 2.38 10.27 11.70
N LEU A 228 1.72 9.83 12.78
CA LEU A 228 2.24 8.79 13.68
C LEU A 228 2.61 7.50 12.95
N VAL A 229 1.83 7.09 11.94
CA VAL A 229 2.07 5.85 11.17
C VAL A 229 3.32 6.00 10.30
N ILE A 230 3.58 7.21 9.79
CA ILE A 230 4.81 7.50 9.03
C ILE A 230 6.00 7.57 9.97
N GLU A 231 5.86 8.25 11.10
CA GLU A 231 6.92 8.43 12.10
C GLU A 231 7.38 7.10 12.71
N GLU A 232 6.45 6.16 12.95
CA GLU A 232 6.79 4.80 13.41
C GLU A 232 7.72 4.04 12.47
N LEU A 233 7.76 4.39 11.17
CA LEU A 233 8.69 3.80 10.21
C LEU A 233 10.14 4.25 10.42
N TYR A 234 10.38 5.29 11.22
CA TYR A 234 11.70 5.80 11.56
C TYR A 234 12.01 5.41 13.01
N PRO A 235 12.91 4.44 13.23
CA PRO A 235 13.33 4.10 14.59
C PRO A 235 13.90 5.32 15.30
N SER A 236 13.68 5.41 16.62
CA SER A 236 14.11 6.57 17.42
C SER A 236 15.62 6.82 17.27
N GLY A 237 15.97 8.04 16.85
CA GLY A 237 17.37 8.45 16.68
C GLY A 237 17.99 8.09 15.33
N GLU A 238 17.28 7.35 14.47
CA GLU A 238 17.75 7.00 13.13
C GLU A 238 17.31 8.04 12.10
N ALA A 239 18.24 8.38 11.19
CA ALA A 239 17.95 9.26 10.06
C ALA A 239 17.26 8.53 8.88
N VAL A 240 17.21 7.20 8.96
CA VAL A 240 16.80 6.31 7.87
C VAL A 240 15.61 5.47 8.32
N SER A 241 14.63 5.32 7.44
CA SER A 241 13.47 4.47 7.70
C SER A 241 13.83 2.98 7.76
N ARG A 242 13.07 2.20 8.53
CA ARG A 242 13.17 0.73 8.52
C ARG A 242 12.95 0.14 7.12
N CYS A 243 12.23 0.84 6.26
CA CYS A 243 11.98 0.44 4.88
C CYS A 243 13.29 0.31 4.09
N SER A 244 14.20 1.27 4.26
CA SER A 244 15.51 1.24 3.62
C SER A 244 16.39 0.10 4.15
N ALA A 245 16.41 -0.11 5.47
CA ALA A 245 17.14 -1.23 6.08
C ALA A 245 16.62 -2.59 5.59
N ASN A 246 15.29 -2.72 5.44
CA ASN A 246 14.66 -3.92 4.91
C ASN A 246 14.94 -4.12 3.41
N ALA A 247 15.11 -3.04 2.65
CA ALA A 247 15.53 -3.09 1.25
C ALA A 247 16.92 -3.73 1.13
N ASP A 248 17.86 -3.34 2.00
CA ASP A 248 19.19 -3.94 2.05
C ASP A 248 19.16 -5.40 2.53
N ALA A 249 18.25 -5.73 3.46
CA ALA A 249 18.07 -7.11 3.91
C ALA A 249 17.54 -8.00 2.79
N LEU A 250 16.50 -7.56 2.09
CA LEU A 250 15.93 -8.25 0.93
C LEU A 250 16.99 -8.47 -0.17
N ARG A 251 17.80 -7.45 -0.48
CA ARG A 251 18.91 -7.56 -1.43
C ARG A 251 19.88 -8.69 -1.04
N ARG A 252 20.37 -8.68 0.21
CA ARG A 252 21.31 -9.71 0.70
C ARG A 252 20.70 -11.10 0.63
N ARG A 253 19.43 -11.25 1.00
CA ARG A 253 18.73 -12.54 0.90
C ARG A 253 18.61 -13.04 -0.53
N ALA A 254 18.19 -12.19 -1.48
CA ALA A 254 18.13 -12.60 -2.89
C ALA A 254 19.51 -12.97 -3.47
N GLU A 255 20.58 -12.29 -3.04
CA GLU A 255 21.96 -12.67 -3.40
C GLU A 255 22.34 -14.06 -2.85
N GLU A 256 21.85 -14.46 -1.67
CA GLU A 256 22.04 -15.80 -1.10
C GLU A 256 21.34 -16.90 -1.94
N TYR A 257 20.26 -16.56 -2.64
CA TYR A 257 19.62 -17.44 -3.64
C TYR A 257 20.38 -17.47 -4.98
N GLY A 258 21.44 -16.67 -5.14
CA GLY A 258 22.22 -16.57 -6.38
C GLY A 258 21.59 -15.69 -7.45
N TRP A 259 20.59 -14.87 -7.11
CA TRP A 259 19.90 -14.02 -8.05
C TRP A 259 20.72 -12.80 -8.48
N VAL A 260 20.41 -12.27 -9.66
CA VAL A 260 20.92 -10.98 -10.14
C VAL A 260 20.12 -9.86 -9.48
N VAL A 261 20.75 -9.13 -8.56
CA VAL A 261 20.06 -8.07 -7.81
C VAL A 261 20.54 -6.68 -8.24
N THR A 262 19.59 -5.79 -8.53
CA THR A 262 19.83 -4.37 -8.80
C THR A 262 19.18 -3.51 -7.73
N LEU A 263 19.98 -2.69 -7.03
CA LEU A 263 19.44 -1.67 -6.13
C LEU A 263 19.32 -0.35 -6.87
N VAL A 264 18.13 0.22 -6.84
CA VAL A 264 17.79 1.50 -7.44
C VAL A 264 17.47 2.47 -6.32
N ASP A 265 18.36 3.42 -6.09
CA ASP A 265 18.06 4.56 -5.24
C ASP A 265 17.38 5.64 -6.06
N ALA A 266 16.12 5.92 -5.72
CA ALA A 266 15.39 7.03 -6.29
C ALA A 266 15.96 8.32 -5.70
N ASP A 267 16.39 9.24 -6.57
CA ASP A 267 16.69 10.59 -6.14
C ASP A 267 15.44 11.16 -5.48
N ALA A 268 15.59 11.56 -4.22
CA ALA A 268 14.60 12.38 -3.53
C ALA A 268 14.58 13.74 -4.23
N GLY A 269 13.91 13.81 -5.38
CA GLY A 269 13.66 15.06 -6.11
C GLY A 269 13.22 16.11 -5.11
N ARG A 270 13.88 17.27 -5.13
CA ARG A 270 13.72 18.35 -4.15
C ARG A 270 12.24 18.72 -3.97
#